data_AF-A0A521VBI9-F1
#
_entry.id   AF-A0A521VBI9-F1
#
_cell.length_a   1.000
_cell.length_b   1.000
_cell.length_c   1.000
_cell.angle_alpha   90.00
_cell.angle_beta   90.00
_cell.angle_gamma   90.00
#
_symmetry.space_group_name_H-M   'P 1'
#
loop_
_entity.id
_entity.type
_entity.pdbx_description
1 polymer ?
#
loop_
_entity_poly.entity_id
_entity_poly.type
_entity_poly.pdbx_seq_one_letter_code
_entity_poly.pdbx_strand_id
1 'polypeptide(L)'
;MLAFVLPAHSPARLLGEGTFALNSGVDLLLVALLQVLSYPFHDPVLTDRGFITREKTMLRAFIVAGILGFLAILAFSLVGVHARLEGIKVTSNVPADVARGLGFAGFFAMMVVMVTSAGSTLDSTFTSLSKLAARELPLLAGRLPSPKAMTIGSLTMVVFALLGNLPMIAGTDILKATTISGTMVIGLAPIFLFSRWIGHSPLSFHLAFWTGITLGVLQAINLIPAGWAIGTGKYAILLGTNLYGLVLCTAGFFLPLALARRRVSPSARAAV
;
A
#
# COMPACT_ATOMS: atom_id res chain seq x y z
N MET A 1 -8.09 5.84 -25.36
CA MET A 1 -7.78 4.40 -25.39
C MET A 1 -9.01 3.51 -25.28
N LEU A 2 -9.84 3.63 -24.24
CA LEU A 2 -11.04 2.79 -24.05
C LEU A 2 -11.99 2.77 -25.26
N ALA A 3 -12.24 3.92 -25.88
CA ALA A 3 -13.09 4.05 -27.07
C ALA A 3 -12.57 3.29 -28.31
N PHE A 4 -11.28 2.94 -28.35
CA PHE A 4 -10.67 2.14 -29.42
C PHE A 4 -10.53 0.66 -29.06
N VAL A 5 -10.31 0.34 -27.77
CA VAL A 5 -10.11 -1.02 -27.28
C VAL A 5 -11.43 -1.80 -27.18
N LEU A 6 -12.51 -1.16 -26.72
CA LEU A 6 -13.83 -1.79 -26.55
C LEU A 6 -14.49 -2.27 -27.85
N PRO A 7 -14.43 -1.54 -28.99
CA PRO A 7 -15.02 -2.01 -30.24
C PRO A 7 -14.17 -3.04 -31.00
N ALA A 8 -12.88 -3.22 -30.66
CA ALA A 8 -11.98 -4.14 -31.37
C ALA A 8 -12.21 -5.62 -31.02
N HIS A 9 -12.81 -5.92 -29.86
CA HIS A 9 -13.05 -7.29 -29.40
C HIS A 9 -14.46 -7.44 -28.82
N SER A 10 -15.09 -8.59 -29.04
CA SER A 10 -16.40 -8.85 -28.45
C SER A 10 -16.29 -8.95 -26.91
N PRO A 11 -17.27 -8.42 -26.14
CA PRO A 11 -17.25 -8.48 -24.67
C PRO A 11 -17.08 -9.91 -24.12
N ALA A 12 -17.63 -10.91 -24.82
CA ALA A 12 -17.49 -12.31 -24.48
C ALA A 12 -16.05 -12.83 -24.59
N ARG A 13 -15.26 -12.35 -25.57
CA ARG A 13 -13.84 -12.72 -25.69
C ARG A 13 -12.97 -12.04 -24.63
N LEU A 14 -13.28 -10.79 -24.27
CA LEU A 14 -12.59 -10.08 -23.20
C LEU A 14 -12.81 -10.75 -21.83
N LEU A 15 -14.03 -11.23 -21.57
CA LEU A 15 -14.37 -11.94 -20.33
C LEU A 15 -13.83 -13.38 -20.28
N GLY A 16 -13.62 -14.03 -21.44
CA GLY A 16 -13.11 -15.41 -21.52
C GLY A 16 -11.60 -15.56 -21.35
N GLU A 17 -10.81 -14.49 -21.45
CA GLU A 17 -9.35 -14.52 -21.30
C GLU A 17 -8.86 -14.57 -19.84
N GLY A 18 -9.75 -14.32 -18.88
CA GLY A 18 -9.42 -14.32 -17.45
C GLY A 18 -9.68 -15.67 -16.79
N THR A 19 -8.65 -16.30 -16.24
CA THR A 19 -8.82 -17.42 -15.30
C THR A 19 -8.74 -16.90 -13.87
N PHE A 20 -9.80 -17.09 -13.07
CA PHE A 20 -9.78 -16.81 -11.65
C PHE A 20 -9.06 -17.95 -10.90
N ALA A 21 -7.73 -17.90 -10.89
CA ALA A 21 -6.89 -18.84 -10.18
C ALA A 21 -5.81 -18.10 -9.38
N LEU A 22 -5.34 -18.72 -8.29
CA LEU A 22 -4.30 -18.15 -7.43
C LEU A 22 -2.99 -17.90 -8.20
N ASN A 23 -2.68 -18.71 -9.20
CA ASN A 23 -1.52 -18.51 -10.07
C ASN A 23 -1.75 -17.48 -11.19
N SER A 24 -2.96 -16.95 -11.34
CA SER A 24 -3.37 -16.01 -12.38
C SER A 24 -3.58 -14.58 -11.85
N GLY A 25 -3.09 -14.26 -10.64
CA GLY A 25 -3.15 -12.92 -10.05
C GLY A 25 -4.17 -12.72 -8.93
N VAL A 26 -4.98 -13.75 -8.61
CA VAL A 26 -5.87 -13.71 -7.44
C VAL A 26 -5.07 -13.66 -6.14
N ASP A 27 -3.88 -14.24 -6.12
CA ASP A 27 -2.93 -14.13 -5.00
C ASP A 27 -2.61 -12.67 -4.66
N LEU A 28 -2.31 -11.84 -5.67
CA LEU A 28 -2.02 -10.42 -5.50
C LEU A 28 -3.27 -9.61 -5.09
N LEU A 29 -4.45 -9.96 -5.61
CA LEU A 29 -5.70 -9.33 -5.18
C LEU A 29 -5.98 -9.58 -3.70
N LEU A 30 -5.78 -10.81 -3.23
CA LEU A 30 -5.95 -11.16 -1.81
C LEU A 30 -4.92 -10.44 -0.94
N VAL A 31 -3.66 -10.32 -1.38
CA VAL A 31 -2.64 -9.50 -0.69
C VAL A 31 -3.13 -8.06 -0.56
N ALA A 32 -3.65 -7.46 -1.63
CA ALA A 32 -4.15 -6.09 -1.59
C ALA A 32 -5.31 -5.92 -0.59
N LEU A 33 -6.23 -6.89 -0.52
CA LEU A 33 -7.33 -6.88 0.45
C LEU A 33 -6.85 -7.03 1.91
N LEU A 34 -5.75 -7.74 2.15
CA LEU A 34 -5.14 -7.81 3.48
C LEU A 34 -4.45 -6.49 3.85
N GLN A 35 -3.71 -5.90 2.90
CA GLN A 35 -2.92 -4.68 3.12
C GLN A 35 -3.75 -3.40 3.19
N VAL A 36 -4.95 -3.37 2.60
CA VAL A 36 -5.82 -2.17 2.59
C VAL A 36 -6.19 -1.70 3.99
N LEU A 37 -6.20 -2.61 4.98
CA LEU A 37 -6.54 -2.29 6.37
C LEU A 37 -5.46 -1.45 7.06
N SER A 38 -4.19 -1.61 6.67
CA SER A 38 -3.05 -0.85 7.19
C SER A 38 -2.66 0.33 6.30
N TYR A 39 -2.96 0.26 4.99
CA TYR A 39 -2.43 1.20 4.00
C TYR A 39 -2.77 2.68 4.29
N PRO A 40 -4.01 3.08 4.65
CA PRO A 40 -4.33 4.49 4.88
C PRO A 40 -3.51 5.17 5.98
N PHE A 41 -2.96 4.39 6.92
CA PHE A 41 -2.29 4.90 8.11
C PHE A 41 -0.78 5.03 7.98
N HIS A 42 -0.17 4.31 7.03
CA HIS A 42 1.25 4.50 6.71
C HIS A 42 1.46 5.51 5.57
N ASP A 43 0.41 5.80 4.80
CA ASP A 43 0.47 6.73 3.67
C ASP A 43 0.40 8.18 4.21
N PRO A 44 1.47 8.98 4.07
CA PRO A 44 1.52 10.33 4.61
C PRO A 44 0.51 11.26 3.92
N VAL A 45 0.15 11.02 2.65
CA VAL A 45 -0.80 11.86 1.91
C VAL A 45 -2.21 11.62 2.40
N LEU A 46 -2.61 10.35 2.55
CA LEU A 46 -3.94 10.00 3.06
C LEU A 46 -4.11 10.46 4.52
N THR A 47 -3.06 10.28 5.32
CA THR A 47 -3.02 10.73 6.72
C THR A 47 -3.13 12.26 6.80
N ASP A 48 -2.30 12.99 6.05
CA ASP A 48 -2.29 14.45 6.01
C ASP A 48 -3.66 15.02 5.59
N ARG A 49 -4.22 14.48 4.51
CA ARG A 49 -5.57 14.84 4.04
C ARG A 49 -6.63 14.61 5.12
N GLY A 50 -6.56 13.46 5.80
CA GLY A 50 -7.46 13.09 6.90
C GLY A 50 -7.46 14.10 8.05
N PHE A 51 -6.31 14.68 8.38
CA PHE A 51 -6.18 15.65 9.48
C PHE A 51 -6.61 17.08 9.12
N ILE A 52 -6.51 17.49 7.85
CA ILE A 52 -6.84 18.86 7.43
C ILE A 52 -8.30 19.05 6.99
N THR A 53 -9.06 17.97 6.83
CA THR A 53 -10.42 18.01 6.27
C THR A 53 -11.45 17.53 7.28
N ARG A 54 -12.67 18.07 7.22
CA ARG A 54 -13.79 17.57 8.04
C ARG A 54 -14.09 16.10 7.72
N GLU A 55 -14.32 15.30 8.76
CA GLU A 55 -14.51 13.83 8.70
C GLU A 55 -15.52 13.39 7.64
N LYS A 56 -16.72 13.98 7.63
CA LYS A 56 -17.79 13.62 6.67
C LYS A 56 -17.41 13.94 5.22
N THR A 57 -16.69 15.03 5.00
CA THR A 57 -16.21 15.42 3.67
C THR A 57 -15.09 14.49 3.22
N MET A 58 -14.17 14.14 4.12
CA MET A 58 -13.08 13.20 3.84
C MET A 58 -13.61 11.81 3.48
N LEU A 59 -14.57 11.28 4.25
CA LEU A 59 -15.18 9.99 3.96
C LEU A 59 -15.79 9.95 2.55
N ARG A 60 -16.54 10.99 2.17
CA ARG A 60 -17.09 11.11 0.82
C ARG A 60 -15.99 11.16 -0.23
N ALA A 61 -14.93 11.94 0.01
CA ALA A 61 -13.80 12.04 -0.91
C ALA A 61 -13.11 10.68 -1.10
N PHE A 62 -12.88 9.91 -0.03
CA PHE A 62 -12.29 8.56 -0.12
C PHE A 62 -13.18 7.57 -0.83
N ILE A 63 -14.50 7.59 -0.61
CA ILE A 63 -15.44 6.72 -1.34
C ILE A 63 -15.41 7.05 -2.83
N VAL A 64 -15.52 8.32 -3.20
CA VAL A 64 -15.51 8.75 -4.60
C VAL A 64 -14.16 8.42 -5.26
N ALA A 65 -13.05 8.72 -4.59
CA ALA A 65 -11.71 8.40 -5.08
C ALA A 65 -11.51 6.88 -5.24
N GLY A 66 -12.02 6.07 -4.31
CA GLY A 66 -11.98 4.60 -4.39
C GLY A 66 -12.77 4.06 -5.58
N ILE A 67 -13.97 4.58 -5.83
CA ILE A 67 -14.81 4.19 -6.98
C ILE A 67 -14.14 4.61 -8.30
N LEU A 68 -13.70 5.87 -8.41
CA LEU A 68 -13.03 6.36 -9.60
C LEU A 68 -11.72 5.62 -9.86
N GLY A 69 -10.96 5.31 -8.81
CA GLY A 69 -9.74 4.51 -8.88
C GLY A 69 -10.02 3.08 -9.36
N PHE A 70 -11.06 2.43 -8.83
CA PHE A 70 -11.49 1.12 -9.31
C PHE A 70 -11.87 1.13 -10.80
N LEU A 71 -12.66 2.13 -11.24
CA LEU A 71 -13.03 2.28 -12.65
C LEU A 71 -11.80 2.51 -13.54
N ALA A 72 -10.82 3.29 -13.08
CA ALA A 72 -9.57 3.49 -13.80
C ALA A 72 -8.73 2.21 -13.89
N ILE A 73 -8.60 1.45 -12.79
CA ILE A 73 -7.89 0.15 -12.78
C ILE A 73 -8.56 -0.82 -13.74
N LEU A 74 -9.90 -0.92 -13.70
CA LEU A 74 -10.66 -1.76 -14.62
C LEU A 74 -10.40 -1.35 -16.07
N ALA A 75 -10.45 -0.06 -16.36
CA ALA A 75 -10.14 0.47 -17.69
C ALA A 75 -8.73 0.12 -18.17
N PHE A 76 -7.71 0.29 -17.33
CA PHE A 76 -6.33 -0.07 -17.67
C PHE A 76 -6.12 -1.58 -17.78
N SER A 77 -6.86 -2.38 -17.03
CA SER A 77 -6.81 -3.84 -17.17
C SER A 77 -7.27 -4.29 -18.56
N LEU A 78 -8.30 -3.65 -19.13
CA LEU A 78 -8.76 -3.92 -20.50
C LEU A 78 -7.70 -3.55 -21.55
N VAL A 79 -6.96 -2.46 -21.32
CA VAL A 79 -5.81 -2.09 -22.18
C VAL A 79 -4.72 -3.18 -22.13
N GLY A 80 -4.46 -3.75 -20.95
CA GLY A 80 -3.52 -4.87 -20.81
C GLY A 80 -3.99 -6.15 -21.50
N VAL A 81 -5.28 -6.49 -21.39
CA VAL A 81 -5.86 -7.65 -22.10
C VAL A 81 -5.75 -7.47 -23.62
N HIS A 82 -6.05 -6.27 -24.13
CA HIS A 82 -5.87 -5.95 -25.55
C HIS A 82 -4.42 -6.09 -26.01
N ALA A 83 -3.45 -5.60 -25.23
CA ALA A 83 -2.03 -5.77 -25.53
C ALA A 83 -1.65 -7.26 -25.69
N ARG A 84 -2.19 -8.12 -24.82
CA ARG A 84 -1.96 -9.57 -24.85
C ARG A 84 -2.61 -10.22 -26.08
N LEU A 85 -3.82 -9.82 -26.46
CA LEU A 85 -4.52 -10.34 -27.64
C LEU A 85 -3.83 -9.95 -28.95
N GLU A 86 -3.30 -8.74 -29.03
CA GLU A 86 -2.53 -8.24 -30.19
C GLU A 86 -1.08 -8.75 -30.22
N GLY A 87 -0.66 -9.55 -29.22
CA GLY A 87 0.71 -10.08 -29.14
C GLY A 87 1.78 -9.00 -28.96
N ILE A 88 1.41 -7.82 -28.47
CA ILE A 88 2.35 -6.71 -28.22
C ILE A 88 3.33 -7.17 -27.13
N LYS A 89 4.64 -7.10 -27.42
CA LYS A 89 5.67 -7.35 -26.40
C LYS A 89 5.52 -6.34 -25.28
N VAL A 90 4.90 -6.77 -24.19
CA VAL A 90 4.65 -5.96 -23.01
C VAL A 90 5.98 -5.64 -22.32
N THR A 91 6.38 -4.37 -22.32
CA THR A 91 7.48 -3.90 -21.48
C THR A 91 6.95 -3.51 -20.09
N SER A 92 7.77 -2.87 -19.26
CA SER A 92 7.37 -2.37 -17.94
C SER A 92 6.27 -1.29 -17.98
N ASN A 93 5.92 -0.74 -19.16
CA ASN A 93 4.87 0.26 -19.34
C ASN A 93 3.85 -0.14 -20.43
N VAL A 94 2.94 -1.05 -20.06
CA VAL A 94 1.89 -1.58 -20.96
C VAL A 94 1.05 -0.49 -21.62
N PRO A 95 0.54 0.53 -20.90
CA PRO A 95 -0.28 1.56 -21.53
C PRO A 95 0.47 2.39 -22.57
N ALA A 96 1.75 2.71 -22.34
CA ALA A 96 2.56 3.42 -23.31
C ALA A 96 2.85 2.56 -24.55
N ASP A 97 3.08 1.26 -24.37
CA ASP A 97 3.31 0.33 -25.48
C ASP A 97 2.08 0.17 -26.37
N VAL A 98 0.89 0.04 -25.78
CA VAL A 98 -0.36 0.02 -26.55
C VAL A 98 -0.57 1.37 -27.25
N ALA A 99 -0.21 2.49 -26.61
CA ALA A 99 -0.34 3.81 -27.22
C ALA A 99 0.61 4.03 -28.41
N ARG A 100 1.77 3.34 -28.46
CA ARG A 100 2.63 3.33 -29.66
C ARG A 100 1.93 2.73 -30.87
N GLY A 101 1.11 1.69 -30.66
CA GLY A 101 0.30 1.07 -31.71
C GLY A 101 -0.77 2.01 -32.30
N LEU A 102 -1.17 3.05 -31.55
CA LEU A 102 -2.15 4.06 -31.99
C LEU A 102 -1.51 5.23 -32.78
N GLY A 103 -0.20 5.14 -33.08
CA GLY A 103 0.54 6.18 -33.79
C GLY A 103 1.09 7.29 -32.88
N PHE A 104 1.82 8.22 -33.48
CA PHE A 104 2.59 9.26 -32.77
C PHE A 104 1.74 10.13 -31.84
N ALA A 105 0.56 10.56 -32.30
CA ALA A 105 -0.34 11.39 -31.50
C ALA A 105 -0.89 10.65 -30.26
N GLY A 106 -1.24 9.36 -30.40
CA GLY A 106 -1.72 8.53 -29.30
C GLY A 106 -0.63 8.29 -28.26
N PHE A 107 0.59 8.00 -28.70
CA PHE A 107 1.75 7.86 -27.83
C PHE A 107 2.07 9.15 -27.06
N PHE A 108 2.09 10.30 -27.75
CA PHE A 108 2.37 11.59 -27.11
C PHE A 108 1.32 11.95 -26.06
N ALA A 109 0.03 11.81 -26.39
CA ALA A 109 -1.05 12.06 -25.44
C ALA A 109 -0.94 11.16 -24.19
N MET A 110 -0.58 9.88 -24.37
CA MET A 110 -0.36 8.96 -23.26
C MET A 110 0.79 9.41 -22.37
N MET A 111 1.92 9.82 -22.96
CA MET A 111 3.08 10.32 -22.21
C MET A 111 2.73 11.56 -21.39
N VAL A 112 2.01 12.52 -21.95
CA VAL A 112 1.57 13.72 -21.21
C VAL A 112 0.71 13.34 -20.01
N VAL A 113 -0.28 12.46 -20.19
CA VAL A 113 -1.17 12.00 -19.11
C VAL A 113 -0.40 11.26 -18.02
N MET A 114 0.50 10.34 -18.40
CA MET A 114 1.29 9.56 -17.46
C MET A 114 2.26 10.43 -16.66
N VAL A 115 3.00 11.32 -17.32
CA VAL A 115 3.96 12.21 -16.66
C VAL A 115 3.26 13.18 -15.72
N THR A 116 2.12 13.75 -16.15
CA THR A 116 1.34 14.68 -15.32
C THR A 116 0.77 13.96 -14.08
N SER A 117 0.28 12.73 -14.25
CA SER A 117 -0.28 11.92 -13.15
C SER A 117 0.78 11.44 -12.16
N ALA A 118 1.97 11.05 -12.67
CA ALA A 118 3.12 10.72 -11.82
C ALA A 118 3.61 11.96 -11.06
N GLY A 119 3.70 13.10 -11.75
CA GLY A 119 4.10 14.38 -11.16
C GLY A 119 3.18 14.83 -10.02
N SER A 120 1.86 14.75 -10.18
CA SER A 120 0.91 15.14 -9.12
C SER A 120 0.97 14.21 -7.90
N THR A 121 1.25 12.92 -8.11
CA THR A 121 1.43 11.94 -7.03
C THR A 121 2.72 12.22 -6.27
N LEU A 122 3.82 12.51 -6.97
CA LEU A 122 5.09 12.88 -6.34
C LEU A 122 4.99 14.20 -5.57
N ASP A 123 4.35 15.21 -6.16
CA ASP A 123 4.17 16.53 -5.53
C ASP A 123 3.44 16.43 -4.18
N SER A 124 2.30 15.72 -4.16
CA SER A 124 1.55 15.50 -2.91
C SER A 124 2.33 14.66 -1.91
N THR A 125 3.03 13.61 -2.36
CA THR A 125 3.86 12.76 -1.48
C THR A 125 4.99 13.55 -0.83
N PHE A 126 5.74 14.32 -1.62
CA PHE A 126 6.83 15.14 -1.13
C PHE A 126 6.34 16.25 -0.22
N THR A 127 5.20 16.86 -0.53
CA THR A 127 4.60 17.89 0.33
C THR A 127 4.20 17.33 1.69
N SER A 128 3.48 16.21 1.74
CA SER A 128 3.08 15.61 3.02
C SER A 128 4.28 15.09 3.82
N LEU A 129 5.30 14.50 3.17
CA LEU A 129 6.55 14.11 3.83
C LEU A 129 7.33 15.31 4.38
N SER A 130 7.41 16.41 3.61
CA SER A 130 8.08 17.63 4.05
C SER A 130 7.42 18.24 5.28
N LYS A 131 6.08 18.25 5.32
CA LYS A 131 5.30 18.73 6.46
C LYS A 131 5.49 17.84 7.69
N LEU A 132 5.47 16.51 7.48
CA LEU A 132 5.72 15.53 8.53
C LEU A 132 7.10 15.76 9.18
N ALA A 133 8.15 15.86 8.37
CA ALA A 133 9.53 16.01 8.85
C ALA A 133 9.82 17.40 9.44
N ALA A 134 9.38 18.48 8.78
CA ALA A 134 9.75 19.85 9.16
C ALA A 134 8.85 20.46 10.23
N ARG A 135 7.62 19.96 10.41
CA ARG A 135 6.63 20.55 11.33
C ARG A 135 6.10 19.55 12.35
N GLU A 136 5.58 18.42 11.91
CA GLU A 136 4.85 17.51 12.80
C GLU A 136 5.78 16.74 13.74
N LEU A 137 6.93 16.26 13.25
CA LEU A 137 7.91 15.56 14.07
C LEU A 137 8.52 16.44 15.19
N PRO A 138 8.92 17.70 14.95
CA PRO A 138 9.31 18.62 16.02
C PRO A 138 8.21 18.83 17.07
N LEU A 139 6.97 19.05 16.62
CA LEU A 139 5.83 19.25 17.52
C LEU A 139 5.55 18.02 18.38
N LEU A 140 5.61 16.82 17.80
CA LEU A 140 5.49 15.56 18.53
C LEU A 140 6.61 15.36 19.55
N ALA A 141 7.81 15.85 19.25
CA ALA A 141 8.94 15.87 20.18
C ALA A 141 8.87 16.98 21.24
N GLY A 142 7.76 17.73 21.32
CA GLY A 142 7.58 18.84 22.26
C GLY A 142 8.40 20.09 21.93
N ARG A 143 8.89 20.22 20.69
CA ARG A 143 9.69 21.35 20.22
C ARG A 143 8.87 22.23 19.28
N LEU A 144 9.15 23.53 19.30
CA LEU A 144 8.60 24.44 18.30
C LEU A 144 9.23 24.15 16.93
N PRO A 145 8.46 24.23 15.82
CA PRO A 145 9.01 24.15 14.48
C PRO A 145 10.12 25.19 14.29
N SER A 146 11.23 24.78 13.67
CA SER A 146 12.35 25.67 13.41
C SER A 146 11.93 26.87 12.54
N PRO A 147 12.48 28.07 12.74
CA PRO A 147 12.33 29.18 11.79
C PRO A 147 12.75 28.81 10.35
N LYS A 148 13.58 27.78 10.20
CA LYS A 148 14.02 27.23 8.91
C LYS A 148 13.18 26.03 8.44
N ALA A 149 11.94 25.86 8.94
CA ALA A 149 11.08 24.74 8.58
C ALA A 149 10.91 24.57 7.06
N MET A 150 10.86 25.66 6.30
CA MET A 150 10.76 25.58 4.84
C MET A 150 12.01 24.99 4.20
N THR A 151 13.21 25.38 4.66
CA THR A 151 14.47 24.79 4.19
C THR A 151 14.56 23.30 4.55
N ILE A 152 14.15 22.92 5.77
CA ILE A 152 14.12 21.51 6.21
C ILE A 152 13.15 20.72 5.34
N GLY A 153 11.98 21.29 5.03
CA GLY A 153 10.99 20.69 4.15
C GLY A 153 11.55 20.44 2.75
N SER A 154 12.12 21.46 2.10
CA SER A 154 12.73 21.33 0.77
C SER A 154 13.87 20.32 0.77
N LEU A 155 14.73 20.31 1.79
CA LEU A 155 15.82 19.33 1.91
C LEU A 155 15.26 17.91 2.05
N THR A 156 14.17 17.74 2.83
CA THR A 156 13.49 16.45 2.96
C THR A 156 13.01 15.95 1.61
N MET A 157 12.39 16.80 0.79
CA MET A 157 11.95 16.44 -0.57
C MET A 157 13.11 15.94 -1.43
N VAL A 158 14.24 16.67 -1.44
CA VAL A 158 15.44 16.28 -2.22
C VAL A 158 16.00 14.95 -1.74
N VAL A 159 16.15 14.77 -0.43
CA VAL A 159 16.67 13.53 0.15
C VAL A 159 15.78 12.34 -0.21
N PHE A 160 14.47 12.46 -0.06
CA PHE A 160 13.54 11.39 -0.42
C PHE A 160 13.47 11.13 -1.92
N ALA A 161 13.61 12.16 -2.76
CA ALA A 161 13.70 11.97 -4.21
C ALA A 161 14.93 11.16 -4.60
N LEU A 162 16.08 11.39 -3.95
CA LEU A 162 17.30 10.62 -4.20
C LEU A 162 17.20 9.19 -3.65
N LEU A 163 16.80 9.04 -2.38
CA LEU A 163 16.70 7.74 -1.72
C LEU A 163 15.61 6.85 -2.34
N GLY A 164 14.46 7.43 -2.71
CA GLY A 164 13.35 6.70 -3.33
C GLY A 164 13.70 6.09 -4.69
N ASN A 165 14.70 6.63 -5.39
CA ASN A 165 15.18 6.08 -6.66
C ASN A 165 16.20 4.94 -6.48
N LEU A 166 16.80 4.77 -5.30
CA LEU A 166 17.83 3.74 -5.07
C LEU A 166 17.33 2.30 -5.35
N PRO A 167 16.14 1.86 -4.88
CA PRO A 167 15.65 0.52 -5.18
C PRO A 167 15.44 0.27 -6.67
N MET A 168 15.11 1.33 -7.42
CA MET A 168 14.89 1.25 -8.87
C MET A 168 16.20 1.14 -9.63
N ILE A 169 17.21 1.92 -9.23
CA ILE A 169 18.57 1.82 -9.77
C ILE A 169 19.18 0.44 -9.47
N ALA A 170 18.85 -0.14 -8.31
CA ALA A 170 19.25 -1.49 -7.93
C ALA A 170 18.50 -2.62 -8.68
N GLY A 171 17.57 -2.29 -9.59
CA GLY A 171 16.88 -3.26 -10.44
C GLY A 171 15.70 -3.99 -9.76
N THR A 172 15.15 -3.44 -8.67
CA THR A 172 13.99 -4.03 -8.00
C THR A 172 12.73 -3.88 -8.87
N ASP A 173 11.86 -4.88 -8.92
CA ASP A 173 10.55 -4.77 -9.55
C ASP A 173 9.66 -3.80 -8.73
N ILE A 174 9.06 -2.81 -9.39
CA ILE A 174 8.18 -1.80 -8.78
C ILE A 174 7.09 -2.47 -7.95
N LEU A 175 6.47 -3.53 -8.47
CA LEU A 175 5.38 -4.24 -7.78
C LEU A 175 5.88 -4.95 -6.52
N LYS A 176 7.10 -5.48 -6.54
CA LYS A 176 7.71 -6.09 -5.35
C LYS A 176 8.00 -5.04 -4.29
N ALA A 177 8.55 -3.89 -4.68
CA ALA A 177 8.84 -2.81 -3.72
C ALA A 177 7.57 -2.35 -2.98
N THR A 178 6.48 -2.11 -3.70
CA THR A 178 5.20 -1.67 -3.11
C THR A 178 4.58 -2.75 -2.22
N THR A 179 4.58 -4.00 -2.66
CA THR A 179 3.95 -5.10 -1.88
C THR A 179 4.74 -5.50 -0.63
N ILE A 180 6.07 -5.42 -0.68
CA ILE A 180 6.94 -5.63 0.50
C ILE A 180 6.72 -4.50 1.51
N SER A 181 6.65 -3.24 1.06
CA SER A 181 6.31 -2.11 1.93
C SER A 181 4.96 -2.30 2.62
N GLY A 182 3.93 -2.75 1.88
CA GLY A 182 2.62 -3.09 2.45
C GLY A 182 2.69 -4.18 3.51
N THR A 183 3.59 -5.16 3.36
CA THR A 183 3.81 -6.23 4.34
C THR A 183 4.44 -5.68 5.62
N MET A 184 5.40 -4.74 5.50
CA MET A 184 6.05 -4.11 6.65
C MET A 184 5.04 -3.38 7.56
N VAL A 185 4.03 -2.77 6.97
CA VAL A 185 3.06 -1.95 7.71
C VAL A 185 1.80 -2.71 8.14
N ILE A 186 1.70 -4.00 7.84
CA ILE A 186 0.52 -4.82 8.17
C ILE A 186 0.23 -4.86 9.68
N GLY A 187 1.26 -4.66 10.51
CA GLY A 187 1.13 -4.54 11.96
C GLY A 187 0.29 -3.35 12.44
N LEU A 188 0.10 -2.33 11.58
CA LEU A 188 -0.78 -1.19 11.89
C LEU A 188 -2.26 -1.56 11.83
N ALA A 189 -2.67 -2.56 11.05
CA ALA A 189 -4.07 -2.95 10.92
C ALA A 189 -4.74 -3.28 12.27
N PRO A 190 -4.20 -4.19 13.12
CA PRO A 190 -4.82 -4.47 14.42
C PRO A 190 -4.77 -3.27 15.37
N ILE A 191 -3.73 -2.43 15.29
CA ILE A 191 -3.59 -1.24 16.13
C ILE A 191 -4.78 -0.30 15.89
N PHE A 192 -5.07 0.04 14.64
CA PHE A 192 -6.14 0.99 14.33
C PHE A 192 -7.54 0.38 14.50
N LEU A 193 -7.76 -0.86 14.05
CA LEU A 193 -9.06 -1.51 14.13
C LEU A 193 -9.49 -1.79 15.57
N PHE A 194 -8.54 -2.13 16.45
CA PHE A 194 -8.83 -2.64 17.78
C PHE A 194 -8.36 -1.73 18.92
N SER A 195 -7.77 -0.56 18.61
CA SER A 195 -7.34 0.45 19.60
C SER A 195 -8.43 0.79 20.62
N ARG A 196 -9.70 0.90 20.18
CA ARG A 196 -10.84 1.22 21.05
C ARG A 196 -11.03 0.20 22.18
N TRP A 197 -10.60 -1.05 22.00
CA TRP A 197 -10.81 -2.13 22.98
C TRP A 197 -9.66 -2.32 23.95
N ILE A 198 -8.45 -1.87 23.60
CA ILE A 198 -7.24 -2.10 24.41
C ILE A 198 -6.91 -0.90 25.32
N GLY A 199 -7.36 0.31 24.96
CA GLY A 199 -6.90 1.52 25.62
C GLY A 199 -5.40 1.77 25.37
N HIS A 200 -4.74 2.52 26.25
CA HIS A 200 -3.33 2.85 26.09
C HIS A 200 -2.43 1.69 26.58
N SER A 201 -1.81 0.96 25.64
CA SER A 201 -0.84 -0.11 25.91
C SER A 201 0.34 0.01 24.93
N PRO A 202 1.49 0.57 25.34
CA PRO A 202 2.69 0.66 24.51
C PRO A 202 3.21 -0.72 24.05
N LEU A 203 3.06 -1.74 24.89
CA LEU A 203 3.51 -3.09 24.57
C LEU A 203 2.69 -3.70 23.42
N SER A 204 1.37 -3.48 23.42
CA SER A 204 0.49 -3.94 22.32
C SER A 204 0.88 -3.30 20.99
N PHE A 205 1.19 -2.00 21.01
CA PHE A 205 1.67 -1.28 19.83
C PHE A 205 2.99 -1.87 19.30
N HIS A 206 4.01 -1.98 20.15
CA HIS A 206 5.33 -2.44 19.73
C HIS A 206 5.34 -3.89 19.26
N LEU A 207 4.57 -4.77 19.91
CA LEU A 207 4.47 -6.16 19.49
C LEU A 207 3.85 -6.29 18.09
N ALA A 208 2.76 -5.55 17.81
CA ALA A 208 2.14 -5.59 16.49
C ALA A 208 3.02 -4.91 15.43
N PHE A 209 3.52 -3.70 15.71
CA PHE A 209 4.30 -2.90 14.78
C PHE A 209 5.61 -3.59 14.37
N TRP A 210 6.43 -4.00 15.35
CA TRP A 210 7.72 -4.60 15.05
C TRP A 210 7.59 -5.98 14.40
N THR A 211 6.55 -6.76 14.74
CA THR A 211 6.28 -8.02 14.05
C THR A 211 6.05 -7.80 12.55
N GLY A 212 5.25 -6.79 12.18
CA GLY A 212 5.03 -6.42 10.78
C GLY A 212 6.33 -6.03 10.07
N ILE A 213 7.11 -5.13 10.68
CA ILE A 213 8.41 -4.68 10.14
C ILE A 213 9.35 -5.87 9.94
N THR A 214 9.52 -6.73 10.95
CA THR A 214 10.39 -7.90 10.88
C THR A 214 9.95 -8.84 9.75
N LEU A 215 8.66 -9.14 9.62
CA LEU A 215 8.16 -9.99 8.54
C LEU A 215 8.40 -9.38 7.15
N GLY A 216 8.20 -8.07 7.00
CA GLY A 216 8.48 -7.37 5.74
C GLY A 216 9.97 -7.34 5.39
N VAL A 217 10.86 -7.16 6.38
CA VAL A 217 12.32 -7.25 6.19
C VAL A 217 12.72 -8.67 5.81
N LEU A 218 12.24 -9.68 6.54
CA LEU A 218 12.48 -11.10 6.23
C LEU A 218 11.99 -11.45 4.82
N GLN A 219 10.85 -10.90 4.39
CA GLN A 219 10.33 -11.06 3.04
C GLN A 219 11.25 -10.40 2.00
N ALA A 220 11.80 -9.22 2.28
CA ALA A 220 12.69 -8.51 1.37
C ALA A 220 14.01 -9.27 1.11
N ILE A 221 14.52 -9.96 2.14
CA ILE A 221 15.74 -10.78 2.06
C ILE A 221 15.48 -12.26 1.79
N ASN A 222 14.23 -12.64 1.44
CA ASN A 222 13.80 -14.00 1.11
C ASN A 222 14.04 -15.05 2.21
N LEU A 223 13.93 -14.66 3.49
CA LEU A 223 14.09 -15.55 4.65
C LEU A 223 12.76 -16.12 5.17
N ILE A 224 11.64 -15.82 4.53
CA ILE A 224 10.35 -16.44 4.89
C ILE A 224 10.34 -17.91 4.44
N PRO A 225 9.97 -18.86 5.32
CA PRO A 225 9.91 -20.28 4.98
C PRO A 225 8.94 -20.56 3.82
N ALA A 226 9.33 -21.47 2.92
CA ALA A 226 8.47 -21.90 1.82
C ALA A 226 7.13 -22.54 2.29
N GLY A 227 7.09 -23.09 3.50
CA GLY A 227 5.87 -23.63 4.12
C GLY A 227 4.78 -22.59 4.39
N TRP A 228 5.10 -21.30 4.31
CA TRP A 228 4.10 -20.23 4.41
C TRP A 228 3.41 -19.94 3.08
N ALA A 229 3.89 -20.49 1.95
CA ALA A 229 3.29 -20.25 0.66
C ALA A 229 1.83 -20.73 0.61
N ILE A 230 0.92 -19.85 0.17
CA ILE A 230 -0.48 -20.18 -0.07
C ILE A 230 -0.73 -20.20 -1.57
N GLY A 231 -1.02 -21.38 -2.10
CA GLY A 231 -1.19 -21.61 -3.54
C GLY A 231 0.13 -21.83 -4.28
N THR A 232 0.04 -21.88 -5.61
CA THR A 232 1.18 -22.17 -6.52
C THR A 232 1.60 -20.96 -7.35
N GLY A 233 1.06 -19.77 -7.04
CA GLY A 233 1.27 -18.53 -7.78
C GLY A 233 2.58 -17.81 -7.45
N LYS A 234 2.94 -16.84 -8.29
CA LYS A 234 4.16 -16.00 -8.14
C LYS A 234 4.18 -15.26 -6.80
N TYR A 235 3.02 -14.91 -6.25
CA TYR A 235 2.89 -14.17 -5.00
C TYR A 235 2.44 -15.08 -3.84
N ALA A 236 2.56 -16.41 -3.95
CA ALA A 236 2.11 -17.35 -2.92
C ALA A 236 2.78 -17.13 -1.55
N ILE A 237 4.10 -16.91 -1.52
CA ILE A 237 4.82 -16.58 -0.28
C ILE A 237 4.35 -15.24 0.27
N LEU A 238 4.20 -14.23 -0.58
CA LEU A 238 3.73 -12.90 -0.19
C LEU A 238 2.32 -12.96 0.43
N LEU A 239 1.41 -13.71 -0.18
CA LEU A 239 0.05 -13.95 0.33
C LEU A 239 0.10 -14.61 1.71
N GLY A 240 0.90 -15.66 1.84
CA GLY A 240 1.17 -16.32 3.12
C GLY A 240 1.67 -15.37 4.19
N THR A 241 2.74 -14.63 3.90
CA THR A 241 3.35 -13.67 4.82
C THR A 241 2.36 -12.60 5.27
N ASN A 242 1.50 -12.09 4.38
CA ASN A 242 0.51 -11.10 4.75
C ASN A 242 -0.62 -11.71 5.61
N LEU A 243 -1.11 -12.91 5.28
CA LEU A 243 -2.16 -13.56 6.05
C LEU A 243 -1.66 -13.95 7.45
N TYR A 244 -0.59 -14.76 7.52
CA TYR A 244 0.00 -15.19 8.78
C TYR A 244 0.57 -14.01 9.56
N GLY A 245 1.16 -13.03 8.87
CA GLY A 245 1.65 -11.81 9.49
C GLY A 245 0.55 -10.99 10.14
N LEU A 246 -0.61 -10.84 9.49
CA LEU A 246 -1.75 -10.16 10.10
C LEU A 246 -2.26 -10.90 11.34
N VAL A 247 -2.33 -12.24 11.30
CA VAL A 247 -2.69 -13.07 12.46
C VAL A 247 -1.68 -12.90 13.60
N LEU A 248 -0.37 -12.95 13.31
CA LEU A 248 0.68 -12.78 14.31
C LEU A 248 0.68 -11.37 14.91
N CYS A 249 0.53 -10.33 14.09
CA CYS A 249 0.44 -8.95 14.56
C CYS A 249 -0.79 -8.76 15.46
N THR A 250 -1.92 -9.34 15.08
CA THR A 250 -3.16 -9.29 15.87
C THR A 250 -3.00 -10.05 17.19
N ALA A 251 -2.42 -11.25 17.17
CA ALA A 251 -2.13 -12.01 18.38
C ALA A 251 -1.17 -11.26 19.31
N GLY A 252 -0.10 -10.68 18.77
CA GLY A 252 0.85 -9.84 19.50
C GLY A 252 0.19 -8.60 20.11
N PHE A 253 -0.75 -7.98 19.39
CA PHE A 253 -1.52 -6.83 19.88
C PHE A 253 -2.34 -7.18 21.13
N PHE A 254 -3.00 -8.34 21.15
CA PHE A 254 -3.84 -8.78 22.29
C PHE A 254 -3.06 -9.48 23.41
N LEU A 255 -1.82 -9.91 23.18
CA LEU A 255 -1.02 -10.65 24.16
C LEU A 255 -0.88 -9.95 25.53
N PRO A 256 -0.60 -8.64 25.61
CA PRO A 256 -0.49 -7.94 26.89
C PRO A 256 -1.79 -7.95 27.71
N LEU A 257 -2.96 -7.88 27.06
CA LEU A 257 -4.25 -7.94 27.75
C LEU A 257 -4.52 -9.32 28.33
N ALA A 258 -4.18 -10.38 27.59
CA ALA A 258 -4.33 -11.75 28.08
C ALA A 258 -3.44 -12.00 29.32
N LEU A 259 -2.24 -11.44 29.33
CA LEU A 259 -1.30 -11.54 30.47
C LEU A 259 -1.74 -10.67 31.67
N ALA A 260 -2.25 -9.46 31.43
CA ALA A 260 -2.74 -8.58 32.49
C ALA A 260 -3.99 -9.15 33.18
N ARG A 261 -4.94 -9.72 32.43
CA ARG A 261 -6.14 -10.37 33.00
C ARG A 261 -5.79 -11.59 33.86
N ARG A 262 -4.74 -12.35 33.50
CA ARG A 262 -4.25 -13.48 34.30
C ARG A 262 -3.59 -13.06 35.63
N ARG A 263 -3.10 -11.82 35.74
CA ARG A 263 -2.53 -11.29 37.00
C ARG A 263 -3.59 -10.79 37.99
N VAL A 264 -4.85 -10.61 37.58
CA VAL A 264 -5.89 -9.94 38.39
C VAL A 264 -6.96 -10.92 38.95
N SER A 265 -6.84 -12.25 38.79
CA SER A 265 -7.66 -13.20 39.55
C SER A 265 -7.10 -14.63 39.54
N PRO A 266 -7.11 -15.42 40.66
CA PRO A 266 -7.79 -15.21 41.95
C PRO A 266 -6.87 -15.45 43.19
N SER A 267 -6.48 -14.41 43.92
CA SER A 267 -6.00 -14.56 45.32
C SER A 267 -6.61 -13.53 46.29
N ALA A 268 -7.55 -12.70 45.84
CA ALA A 268 -8.17 -11.63 46.64
C ALA A 268 -9.65 -11.88 46.96
N ARG A 269 -10.08 -13.14 47.13
CA ARG A 269 -11.42 -13.52 47.61
C ARG A 269 -11.39 -14.36 48.91
N ALA A 270 -10.38 -14.16 49.74
CA ALA A 270 -10.30 -14.76 51.07
C ALA A 270 -9.92 -13.70 52.12
N ALA A 271 -10.79 -12.69 52.30
CA ALA A 271 -10.80 -11.79 53.45
C ALA A 271 -12.06 -10.90 53.38
N VAL A 272 -13.22 -11.51 53.61
CA VAL A 272 -14.42 -10.84 54.16
C VAL A 272 -15.00 -11.80 55.19
#